data_AF-X0WF92-F1
#
_entry.id   AF-X0WF92-F1
#
_cell.length_a   1.000
_cell.length_b   1.000
_cell.length_c   1.000
_cell.angle_alpha   90.00
_cell.angle_beta   90.00
_cell.angle_gamma   90.00
#
_symmetry.space_group_name_H-M   'P 1'
#
loop_
_entity.id
_entity.type
_entity.pdbx_description
1 polymer ?
#
loop_
_entity_poly.entity_id
_entity_poly.type
_entity_poly.pdbx_seq_one_letter_code
_entity_poly.pdbx_strand_id
1 'polypeptide(L)'
;MHECIGTICRVQPLLLGVNAAERWDGLRRFAGSGGSNAWLWWALIPIALVAVVGVGVWIVHRSRQERRRWAEFRTRAKQVGLRDPEFRLLRFMVRRSELRGPATVYTIESTFGRVVTRLMRSKKVSAMSEKARSDLDSILESIGEKLGFELPLVAEEPEVLTRSEQIAVGSSLLITVPGVAAPFAATLTENEPERLLVETETPVDVRP
;
A
#
# COMPACT_ATOMS: atom_id res chain seq x y z
N MET A 1 -45.59 34.63 -28.42
CA MET A 1 -45.03 35.50 -27.36
C MET A 1 -44.66 34.57 -26.20
N HIS A 2 -43.53 33.88 -26.29
CA HIS A 2 -42.17 34.30 -25.89
C HIS A 2 -42.04 34.55 -24.38
N GLU A 3 -41.51 33.56 -23.66
CA GLU A 3 -40.50 33.78 -22.62
C GLU A 3 -39.71 32.47 -22.42
N CYS A 4 -38.45 32.48 -22.83
CA CYS A 4 -37.53 31.36 -22.78
C CYS A 4 -36.91 31.24 -21.37
N ILE A 5 -37.16 30.12 -20.72
CA ILE A 5 -36.45 29.63 -19.53
C ILE A 5 -35.11 29.03 -20.01
N GLY A 6 -33.98 29.52 -19.50
CA GLY A 6 -32.70 28.84 -19.73
C GLY A 6 -31.45 29.70 -19.66
N THR A 7 -31.18 30.37 -18.54
CA THR A 7 -29.85 30.93 -18.27
C THR A 7 -29.05 29.95 -17.43
N ILE A 8 -28.54 28.90 -18.09
CA ILE A 8 -27.43 28.11 -17.56
C ILE A 8 -26.19 28.98 -17.76
N CYS A 9 -25.75 29.65 -16.69
CA CYS A 9 -24.44 30.27 -16.63
C CYS A 9 -23.38 29.18 -16.85
N ARG A 10 -22.85 29.10 -18.08
CA ARG A 10 -21.58 28.45 -18.37
C ARG A 10 -20.50 29.12 -17.51
N VAL A 11 -20.13 28.48 -16.41
CA VAL A 11 -18.87 28.78 -15.73
C VAL A 11 -17.77 28.36 -16.71
N GLN A 12 -17.19 29.35 -17.38
CA GLN A 12 -16.10 29.16 -18.33
C GLN A 12 -14.95 28.38 -17.67
N PRO A 13 -14.37 27.38 -18.35
CA PRO A 13 -13.18 26.68 -17.89
C PRO A 13 -11.94 27.55 -18.13
N LEU A 14 -11.83 28.69 -17.44
CA LEU A 14 -10.65 29.58 -17.51
C LEU A 14 -9.46 29.06 -16.68
N LEU A 15 -9.57 27.90 -16.03
CA LEU A 15 -8.52 27.37 -15.15
C LEU A 15 -7.68 26.24 -15.75
N LEU A 16 -7.98 25.78 -16.97
CA LEU A 16 -7.33 24.59 -17.57
C LEU A 16 -6.32 24.86 -18.69
N GLY A 17 -6.02 26.13 -19.01
CA GLY A 17 -5.20 26.47 -20.18
C GLY A 17 -4.15 27.56 -19.99
N VAL A 18 -3.73 27.88 -18.76
CA VAL A 18 -2.68 28.89 -18.58
C VAL A 18 -1.32 28.21 -18.56
N ASN A 19 -0.54 28.42 -19.62
CA ASN A 19 0.83 27.94 -19.74
C ASN A 19 1.67 28.48 -18.57
N ALA A 20 2.68 27.72 -18.12
CA ALA A 20 3.52 28.12 -16.98
C ALA A 20 4.20 29.49 -17.20
N ALA A 21 4.52 29.82 -18.46
CA ALA A 21 5.05 31.13 -18.85
C ALA A 21 4.05 32.28 -18.63
N GLU A 22 2.76 32.09 -18.96
CA GLU A 22 1.72 33.09 -18.75
C GLU A 22 1.37 33.27 -17.27
N ARG A 23 1.47 32.20 -16.47
CA ARG A 23 1.36 32.29 -14.99
C ARG A 23 2.48 33.16 -14.41
N TRP A 24 3.70 33.02 -14.93
CA TRP A 24 4.86 33.79 -14.47
C TRP A 24 4.77 35.27 -14.88
N ASP A 25 4.29 35.54 -16.09
CA ASP A 25 4.09 36.92 -16.56
C ASP A 25 2.95 37.64 -15.82
N GLY A 26 1.88 36.91 -15.47
CA GLY A 26 0.81 37.42 -14.60
C GLY A 26 1.34 37.81 -13.21
N LEU A 27 2.18 36.97 -12.61
CA LEU A 27 2.85 37.25 -11.32
C LEU A 27 3.78 38.47 -11.41
N ARG A 28 4.53 38.62 -12.52
CA ARG A 28 5.41 39.78 -12.75
C ARG A 28 4.63 41.08 -12.89
N ARG A 29 3.47 41.07 -13.55
CA ARG A 29 2.61 42.25 -13.67
C ARG A 29 2.01 42.68 -12.32
N PHE A 30 1.67 41.71 -11.46
CA PHE A 30 1.26 41.99 -10.07
C PHE A 30 2.40 42.56 -9.20
N ALA A 31 3.64 42.14 -9.44
CA ALA A 31 4.82 42.69 -8.76
C ALA A 31 5.19 44.11 -9.24
N GLY A 32 4.72 44.54 -10.42
CA GLY A 32 5.12 45.79 -11.08
C GLY A 32 4.20 47.00 -10.85
N SER A 33 3.03 46.89 -10.22
CA SER A 33 2.18 48.06 -9.94
C SER A 33 2.71 48.83 -8.72
N GLY A 34 3.63 49.77 -8.98
CA GLY A 34 4.24 50.62 -7.96
C GLY A 34 3.22 51.43 -7.18
N GLY A 35 3.30 51.36 -5.84
CA GLY A 35 2.77 52.39 -4.95
C GLY A 35 2.03 51.91 -3.68
N SER A 36 1.13 50.92 -3.77
CA SER A 36 0.15 50.69 -2.67
C SER A 36 0.28 49.34 -1.94
N ASN A 37 0.99 48.35 -2.50
CA ASN A 37 1.02 46.98 -1.95
C ASN A 37 2.33 46.64 -1.19
N ALA A 38 3.15 47.62 -0.85
CA ALA A 38 4.40 47.39 -0.10
C ALA A 38 4.13 46.70 1.26
N TRP A 39 3.01 47.06 1.91
CA TRP A 39 2.60 46.45 3.19
C TRP A 39 2.26 44.96 3.06
N LEU A 40 1.72 44.52 1.93
CA LEU A 40 1.43 43.10 1.64
C LEU A 40 2.72 42.28 1.57
N TRP A 41 3.78 42.82 0.97
CA TRP A 41 5.08 42.15 0.94
C TRP A 41 5.70 42.05 2.33
N TRP A 42 5.59 43.09 3.16
CA TRP A 42 6.01 43.06 4.55
C TRP A 42 5.22 42.03 5.40
N ALA A 43 3.95 41.78 5.08
CA ALA A 43 3.14 40.74 5.73
C ALA A 43 3.44 39.32 5.20
N LEU A 44 3.77 39.17 3.91
CA LEU A 44 4.06 37.88 3.30
C LEU A 44 5.42 37.30 3.71
N ILE A 45 6.45 38.15 3.89
CA ILE A 45 7.79 37.71 4.31
C ILE A 45 7.77 36.90 5.62
N PRO A 46 7.17 37.37 6.73
CA PRO A 46 7.13 36.60 7.98
C PRO A 46 6.29 35.33 7.85
N ILE A 47 5.19 35.35 7.08
CA ILE A 47 4.38 34.15 6.82
C ILE A 47 5.21 33.09 6.07
N ALA A 48 5.93 33.50 5.02
CA ALA A 48 6.82 32.62 4.27
C ALA A 48 7.94 32.07 5.16
N LEU A 49 8.53 32.92 6.01
CA LEU A 49 9.57 32.51 6.96
C LEU A 49 9.05 31.46 7.95
N VAL A 50 7.87 31.68 8.55
CA VAL A 50 7.24 30.72 9.46
C VAL A 50 6.91 29.41 8.75
N ALA A 51 6.42 29.47 7.51
CA ALA A 51 6.15 28.27 6.72
C ALA A 51 7.43 27.46 6.46
N VAL A 52 8.54 28.11 6.08
CA VAL A 52 9.83 27.44 5.84
C VAL A 52 10.37 26.81 7.13
N VAL A 53 10.33 27.53 8.26
CA VAL A 53 10.74 26.99 9.56
C VAL A 53 9.85 25.81 9.96
N GLY A 54 8.54 25.93 9.78
CA GLY A 54 7.56 24.87 10.06
C GLY A 54 7.84 23.58 9.26
N VAL A 55 8.10 23.71 7.97
CA VAL A 55 8.50 22.58 7.11
C VAL A 55 9.82 21.97 7.58
N GLY A 56 10.81 22.80 7.92
CA GLY A 56 12.09 22.34 8.44
C GLY A 56 11.95 21.53 9.74
N VAL A 57 11.19 22.03 10.70
CA VAL A 57 10.88 21.33 11.97
C VAL A 57 10.14 20.02 11.70
N TRP A 58 9.16 20.03 10.80
CA TRP A 58 8.40 18.83 10.43
C TRP A 58 9.28 17.75 9.81
N ILE A 59 10.20 18.10 8.90
CA ILE A 59 11.17 17.16 8.30
C ILE A 59 12.08 16.55 9.38
N VAL A 60 12.65 17.39 10.25
CA VAL A 60 13.54 16.92 11.33
C VAL A 60 12.78 16.00 12.29
N HIS A 61 11.57 16.38 12.69
CA HIS A 61 10.73 15.58 13.55
C HIS A 61 10.41 14.23 12.92
N ARG A 62 10.02 14.21 11.63
CA ARG A 62 9.74 12.99 10.89
C ARG A 62 10.99 12.10 10.77
N SER A 63 12.15 12.67 10.48
CA SER A 63 13.42 11.93 10.43
C SER A 63 13.78 11.30 11.78
N ARG A 64 13.58 12.04 12.89
CA ARG A 64 13.82 11.52 14.25
C ARG A 64 12.89 10.37 14.58
N GLN A 65 11.61 10.47 14.25
CA GLN A 65 10.65 9.38 14.45
C GLN A 65 11.03 8.14 13.66
N GLU A 66 11.43 8.29 12.39
CA GLU A 66 11.86 7.17 11.57
C GLU A 66 13.11 6.50 12.14
N ARG A 67 14.12 7.29 12.57
CA ARG A 67 15.31 6.76 13.24
C ARG A 67 14.98 5.98 14.51
N ARG A 68 14.05 6.49 15.34
CA ARG A 68 13.59 5.80 16.55
C ARG A 68 12.94 4.46 16.22
N ARG A 69 12.04 4.41 15.23
CA ARG A 69 11.39 3.16 14.78
C ARG A 69 12.42 2.12 14.31
N TRP A 70 13.46 2.54 13.58
CA TRP A 70 14.53 1.63 13.16
C TRP A 70 15.47 1.22 14.30
N ALA A 71 15.67 2.07 15.30
CA ALA A 71 16.44 1.73 16.49
C ALA A 71 15.68 0.70 17.36
N GLU A 72 14.38 0.88 17.55
CA GLU A 72 13.51 -0.09 18.21
C GLU A 72 13.48 -1.42 17.46
N PHE A 73 13.36 -1.38 16.13
CA PHE A 73 13.43 -2.56 15.26
C PHE A 73 14.74 -3.34 15.48
N ARG A 74 15.89 -2.66 15.50
CA ARG A 74 17.18 -3.30 15.79
C ARG A 74 17.26 -3.86 17.21
N THR A 75 16.66 -3.17 18.18
CA THR A 75 16.65 -3.61 19.59
C THR A 75 15.84 -4.90 19.73
N ARG A 76 14.65 -4.96 19.13
CA ARG A 76 13.83 -6.18 19.08
C ARG A 76 14.54 -7.31 18.35
N ALA A 77 15.23 -7.02 17.25
CA ALA A 77 16.01 -8.03 16.53
C ALA A 77 17.03 -8.73 17.45
N LYS A 78 17.73 -7.95 18.27
CA LYS A 78 18.70 -8.49 19.24
C LYS A 78 18.03 -9.29 20.35
N GLN A 79 16.87 -8.85 20.85
CA GLN A 79 16.11 -9.56 21.88
C GLN A 79 15.65 -10.94 21.39
N VAL A 80 15.30 -11.05 20.11
CA VAL A 80 14.91 -12.31 19.45
C VAL A 80 16.12 -13.19 19.10
N GLY A 81 17.35 -12.70 19.24
CA GLY A 81 18.55 -13.48 18.93
C GLY A 81 18.86 -13.58 17.42
N LEU A 82 18.42 -12.60 16.63
CA LEU A 82 18.76 -12.53 15.21
C LEU A 82 20.24 -12.19 15.02
N ARG A 83 20.92 -12.96 14.16
CA ARG A 83 22.31 -12.69 13.75
C ARG A 83 22.36 -11.50 12.78
N ASP A 84 23.51 -10.88 12.63
CA ASP A 84 23.70 -9.75 11.69
C ASP A 84 23.28 -10.02 10.22
N PRO A 85 23.57 -11.18 9.60
CA PRO A 85 23.07 -11.48 8.25
C PRO A 85 21.55 -11.57 8.20
N GLU A 86 20.93 -12.25 9.16
CA GLU A 86 19.47 -12.40 9.29
C GLU A 86 18.79 -11.04 9.49
N PHE A 87 19.34 -10.20 10.37
CA PHE A 87 18.86 -8.85 10.60
C PHE A 87 18.94 -7.99 9.33
N ARG A 88 20.04 -8.08 8.56
CA ARG A 88 20.17 -7.35 7.30
C ARG A 88 19.14 -7.81 6.28
N LEU A 89 18.89 -9.11 6.18
CA LEU A 89 17.86 -9.67 5.31
C LEU A 89 16.47 -9.21 5.73
N LEU A 90 16.11 -9.35 7.02
CA LEU A 90 14.82 -8.91 7.55
C LEU A 90 14.61 -7.41 7.37
N ARG A 91 15.64 -6.59 7.60
CA ARG A 91 15.58 -5.15 7.35
C ARG A 91 15.35 -4.83 5.88
N PHE A 92 16.02 -5.54 4.97
CA PHE A 92 15.84 -5.36 3.53
C PHE A 92 14.42 -5.71 3.10
N MET A 93 13.91 -6.83 3.58
CA MET A 93 12.54 -7.30 3.38
C MET A 93 11.50 -6.27 3.84
N VAL A 94 11.60 -5.82 5.10
CA VAL A 94 10.68 -4.85 5.70
C VAL A 94 10.69 -3.49 4.97
N ARG A 95 11.86 -3.03 4.50
CA ARG A 95 11.97 -1.81 3.69
C ARG A 95 11.22 -1.92 2.37
N ARG A 96 11.23 -3.10 1.75
CA ARG A 96 10.60 -3.33 0.45
C ARG A 96 9.09 -3.57 0.54
N SER A 97 8.60 -4.00 1.69
CA SER A 97 7.19 -4.30 1.91
C SER A 97 6.32 -3.09 2.28
N GLU A 98 6.90 -1.88 2.40
CA GLU A 98 6.17 -0.63 2.72
C GLU A 98 5.31 -0.70 4.00
N LEU A 99 5.76 -1.45 5.00
CA LEU A 99 5.04 -1.57 6.26
C LEU A 99 5.03 -0.22 7.00
N ARG A 100 3.86 0.18 7.51
CA ARG A 100 3.68 1.43 8.30
C ARG A 100 4.62 1.51 9.52
N GLY A 101 4.98 0.36 10.06
CA GLY A 101 5.92 0.23 11.17
C GLY A 101 6.80 -1.02 11.00
N PRO A 102 8.13 -0.89 11.05
CA PRO A 102 9.03 -2.03 10.84
C PRO A 102 8.93 -3.08 11.95
N ALA A 103 8.57 -2.67 13.18
CA ALA A 103 8.44 -3.56 14.32
C ALA A 103 7.25 -4.55 14.24
N THR A 104 6.29 -4.30 13.34
CA THR A 104 5.09 -5.14 13.16
C THR A 104 5.44 -6.54 12.67
N VAL A 105 6.55 -6.69 11.96
CA VAL A 105 7.02 -7.99 11.46
C VAL A 105 7.35 -8.96 12.61
N TYR A 106 7.64 -8.45 13.81
CA TYR A 106 7.95 -9.28 14.98
C TYR A 106 6.70 -9.80 15.70
N THR A 107 5.52 -9.23 15.44
CA THR A 107 4.32 -9.48 16.25
C THR A 107 3.21 -10.15 15.45
N ILE A 108 3.21 -10.01 14.12
CA ILE A 108 2.14 -10.50 13.27
C ILE A 108 2.74 -11.47 12.24
N GLU A 109 2.49 -12.76 12.44
CA GLU A 109 2.95 -13.84 11.56
C GLU A 109 2.53 -13.65 10.10
N SER A 110 1.28 -13.30 9.84
CA SER A 110 0.79 -13.01 8.49
C SER A 110 1.50 -11.82 7.82
N THR A 111 2.10 -10.93 8.61
CA THR A 111 2.93 -9.85 8.07
C THR A 111 4.30 -10.38 7.67
N PHE A 112 4.91 -11.26 8.48
CA PHE A 112 6.14 -11.93 8.09
C PHE A 112 5.95 -12.78 6.83
N GLY A 113 4.92 -13.63 6.79
CA GLY A 113 4.59 -14.46 5.62
C GLY A 113 4.42 -13.64 4.34
N ARG A 114 3.59 -12.59 4.35
CA ARG A 114 3.42 -11.69 3.20
C ARG A 114 4.73 -11.06 2.71
N VAL A 115 5.60 -10.69 3.64
CA VAL A 115 6.90 -10.09 3.32
C VAL A 115 7.82 -11.12 2.67
N VAL A 116 7.84 -12.34 3.18
CA VAL A 116 8.58 -13.48 2.61
C VAL A 116 8.07 -13.81 1.21
N THR A 117 6.77 -13.99 1.02
CA THR A 117 6.15 -14.26 -0.29
C THR A 117 6.50 -13.18 -1.30
N ARG A 118 6.43 -11.90 -0.91
CA ARG A 118 6.80 -10.77 -1.77
C ARG A 118 8.28 -10.76 -2.13
N LEU A 119 9.16 -11.17 -1.22
CA LEU A 119 10.59 -11.33 -1.49
C LEU A 119 10.82 -12.46 -2.50
N MET A 120 10.20 -13.62 -2.28
CA MET A 120 10.36 -14.81 -3.12
C MET A 120 9.80 -14.61 -4.54
N ARG A 121 8.72 -13.83 -4.69
CA ARG A 121 8.17 -13.42 -6.00
C ARG A 121 8.98 -12.32 -6.69
N SER A 122 10.01 -11.77 -6.06
CA SER A 122 10.79 -10.70 -6.68
C SER A 122 11.68 -11.25 -7.80
N LYS A 123 11.73 -10.54 -8.94
CA LYS A 123 12.58 -10.91 -10.10
C LYS A 123 14.03 -11.24 -9.72
N LYS A 124 14.56 -10.60 -8.68
CA LYS A 124 15.91 -10.82 -8.19
C LYS A 124 16.08 -12.22 -7.60
N VAL A 125 15.09 -12.70 -6.84
CA VAL A 125 15.12 -14.06 -6.26
C VAL A 125 14.81 -15.10 -7.34
N SER A 126 13.88 -14.81 -8.26
CA SER A 126 13.59 -15.72 -9.39
C SER A 126 14.79 -15.91 -10.33
N ALA A 127 15.70 -14.94 -10.40
CA ALA A 127 16.93 -15.04 -11.19
C ALA A 127 18.12 -15.67 -10.42
N MET A 128 17.95 -16.01 -9.14
CA MET A 128 19.00 -16.69 -8.37
C MET A 128 19.12 -18.17 -8.79
N SER A 129 20.32 -18.73 -8.61
CA SER A 129 20.51 -20.18 -8.74
C SER A 129 19.69 -20.92 -7.67
N GLU A 130 19.31 -22.17 -7.97
CA GLU A 130 18.55 -23.02 -7.06
C GLU A 130 19.23 -23.16 -5.69
N LYS A 131 20.56 -23.33 -5.68
CA LYS A 131 21.37 -23.37 -4.45
C LYS A 131 21.22 -22.09 -3.63
N ALA A 132 21.35 -20.91 -4.26
CA ALA A 132 21.21 -19.64 -3.55
C ALA A 132 19.78 -19.40 -3.05
N ARG A 133 18.77 -19.93 -3.75
CA ARG A 133 17.37 -19.89 -3.31
C ARG A 133 17.13 -20.80 -2.11
N SER A 134 17.69 -22.00 -2.11
CA SER A 134 17.66 -22.94 -0.97
C SER A 134 18.37 -22.36 0.26
N ASP A 135 19.54 -21.75 0.06
CA ASP A 135 20.27 -21.05 1.13
C ASP A 135 19.42 -19.89 1.71
N LEU A 136 18.76 -19.10 0.86
CA LEU A 136 17.87 -18.03 1.29
C LEU A 136 16.68 -18.58 2.10
N ASP A 137 16.08 -19.67 1.65
CA ASP A 137 14.93 -20.31 2.29
C ASP A 137 15.28 -20.80 3.70
N SER A 138 16.43 -21.46 3.87
CA SER A 138 16.91 -21.89 5.19
C SER A 138 17.14 -20.71 6.16
N ILE A 139 17.60 -19.55 5.65
CA ILE A 139 17.74 -18.35 6.46
C ILE A 139 16.37 -17.79 6.86
N LEU A 140 15.39 -17.81 5.96
CA LEU A 140 14.04 -17.34 6.23
C LEU A 140 13.31 -18.23 7.24
N GLU A 141 13.47 -19.54 7.13
CA GLU A 141 12.96 -20.53 8.07
C GLU A 141 13.57 -20.29 9.47
N SER A 142 14.90 -20.15 9.56
CA SER A 142 15.57 -19.85 10.84
C SER A 142 15.11 -18.52 11.45
N ILE A 143 14.83 -17.51 10.61
CA ILE A 143 14.25 -16.24 11.11
C ILE A 143 12.85 -16.48 11.67
N GLY A 144 12.00 -17.23 10.96
CA GLY A 144 10.65 -17.57 11.41
C GLY A 144 10.62 -18.33 12.73
N GLU A 145 11.45 -19.35 12.85
CA GLU A 145 11.60 -20.15 14.06
C GLU A 145 11.98 -19.27 15.26
N LYS A 146 12.97 -18.37 15.09
CA LYS A 146 13.36 -17.43 16.15
C LYS A 146 12.24 -16.46 16.53
N LEU A 147 11.41 -16.08 15.57
CA LEU A 147 10.24 -15.24 15.81
C LEU A 147 9.10 -16.00 16.49
N GLY A 148 9.17 -17.33 16.58
CA GLY A 148 8.10 -18.18 17.07
C GLY A 148 6.93 -18.29 16.09
N PHE A 149 7.20 -18.11 14.79
CA PHE A 149 6.22 -18.28 13.73
C PHE A 149 6.40 -19.64 13.08
N GLU A 150 5.30 -20.37 12.92
CA GLU A 150 5.28 -21.60 12.14
C GLU A 150 5.07 -21.18 10.69
N LEU A 151 6.15 -21.02 9.92
CA LEU A 151 5.99 -20.73 8.50
C LEU A 151 5.24 -21.90 7.86
N PRO A 152 4.04 -21.68 7.28
CA PRO A 152 3.55 -22.63 6.32
C PRO A 152 4.49 -22.52 5.12
N LEU A 153 5.39 -23.50 4.99
CA LEU A 153 6.48 -23.56 3.98
C LEU A 153 6.00 -23.19 2.58
N VAL A 154 4.75 -23.47 2.25
CA VAL A 154 4.04 -22.86 1.13
C VAL A 154 2.56 -22.85 1.53
N ALA A 155 2.12 -21.92 2.37
CA ALA A 155 0.71 -21.55 2.25
C ALA A 155 0.62 -20.87 0.89
N GLU A 156 0.14 -21.60 -0.10
CA GLU A 156 -0.39 -20.99 -1.32
C GLU A 156 -1.40 -19.95 -0.82
N GLU A 157 -0.98 -18.68 -0.72
CA GLU A 157 -1.90 -17.57 -0.52
C GLU A 157 -2.98 -17.81 -1.56
N PRO A 158 -4.26 -17.92 -1.15
CA PRO A 158 -5.34 -18.17 -2.11
C PRO A 158 -5.17 -17.12 -3.18
N GLU A 159 -4.86 -17.59 -4.39
CA GLU A 159 -4.59 -16.70 -5.50
C GLU A 159 -5.81 -15.79 -5.55
N VAL A 160 -5.62 -14.49 -5.27
CA VAL A 160 -6.71 -13.53 -5.36
C VAL A 160 -6.95 -13.39 -6.86
N LEU A 161 -7.75 -14.29 -7.41
CA LEU A 161 -8.09 -14.36 -8.81
C LEU A 161 -8.94 -13.13 -9.09
N THR A 162 -8.28 -12.09 -9.59
CA THR A 162 -8.90 -10.79 -9.89
C THR A 162 -9.89 -10.89 -11.07
N ARG A 163 -9.90 -12.03 -11.77
CA ARG A 163 -10.81 -12.34 -12.88
C ARG A 163 -11.43 -13.71 -12.65
N SER A 164 -12.75 -13.76 -12.70
CA SER A 164 -13.56 -14.97 -12.56
C SER A 164 -13.08 -16.08 -13.52
N GLU A 165 -12.66 -15.70 -14.73
CA GLU A 165 -12.15 -16.59 -15.79
C GLU A 165 -10.93 -17.45 -15.39
N GLN A 166 -10.19 -17.06 -14.35
CA GLN A 166 -8.97 -17.76 -13.94
C GLN A 166 -9.23 -18.90 -12.93
N ILE A 167 -10.48 -19.06 -12.48
CA ILE A 167 -10.85 -20.12 -11.53
C ILE A 167 -11.09 -21.42 -12.31
N ALA A 168 -10.29 -22.46 -12.05
CA ALA A 168 -10.45 -23.75 -12.70
C ALA A 168 -11.76 -24.43 -12.27
N VAL A 169 -12.49 -24.98 -13.22
CA VAL A 169 -13.65 -25.86 -12.94
C VAL A 169 -13.18 -27.05 -12.10
N GLY A 170 -13.93 -27.38 -11.04
CA GLY A 170 -13.58 -28.38 -10.04
C GLY A 170 -12.85 -27.84 -8.81
N SER A 171 -12.54 -26.54 -8.76
CA SER A 171 -11.91 -25.92 -7.58
C SER A 171 -12.91 -25.80 -6.43
N SER A 172 -12.44 -26.06 -5.20
CA SER A 172 -13.20 -25.79 -3.98
C SER A 172 -13.07 -24.30 -3.62
N LEU A 173 -14.21 -23.64 -3.44
CA LEU A 173 -14.34 -22.22 -3.16
C LEU A 173 -15.05 -22.03 -1.82
N LEU A 174 -14.61 -21.03 -1.06
CA LEU A 174 -15.29 -20.59 0.16
C LEU A 174 -16.17 -19.38 -0.18
N ILE A 175 -17.48 -19.58 -0.19
CA ILE A 175 -18.45 -18.57 -0.63
C ILE A 175 -19.09 -17.91 0.58
N THR A 176 -19.16 -16.58 0.56
CA THR A 176 -19.90 -15.80 1.56
C THR A 176 -21.08 -15.12 0.89
N VAL A 177 -22.30 -15.51 1.26
CA VAL A 177 -23.54 -14.93 0.72
C VAL A 177 -24.09 -13.91 1.73
N PRO A 178 -24.46 -12.68 1.29
CA PRO A 178 -25.14 -11.73 2.17
C PRO A 178 -26.41 -12.34 2.77
N GLY A 179 -26.51 -12.36 4.10
CA GLY A 179 -27.66 -12.95 4.81
C GLY A 179 -27.41 -14.36 5.36
N VAL A 180 -26.34 -15.04 4.94
CA VAL A 180 -25.92 -16.32 5.52
C VAL A 180 -24.81 -16.06 6.55
N ALA A 181 -25.01 -16.54 7.78
CA ALA A 181 -24.14 -16.19 8.91
C ALA A 181 -22.72 -16.77 8.82
N ALA A 182 -22.54 -17.87 8.07
CA ALA A 182 -21.25 -18.53 7.93
C ALA A 182 -20.92 -18.76 6.45
N PRO A 183 -19.65 -18.59 6.05
CA PRO A 183 -19.21 -19.00 4.73
C PRO A 183 -19.30 -20.53 4.61
N PHE A 184 -19.59 -21.01 3.41
CA PHE A 184 -19.70 -22.44 3.12
C PHE A 184 -18.79 -22.83 1.96
N ALA A 185 -18.35 -24.09 1.97
CA ALA A 185 -17.56 -24.66 0.89
C ALA A 185 -18.47 -25.06 -0.27
N ALA A 186 -18.05 -24.75 -1.49
CA ALA A 186 -18.74 -25.12 -2.72
C ALA A 186 -17.72 -25.47 -3.80
N THR A 187 -18.06 -26.38 -4.70
CA THR A 187 -17.20 -26.77 -5.82
C THR A 187 -17.68 -26.07 -7.08
N LEU A 188 -16.77 -25.43 -7.82
CA LEU A 188 -17.11 -24.76 -9.07
C LEU A 188 -17.42 -25.78 -10.17
N THR A 189 -18.64 -25.83 -10.67
CA THR A 189 -19.08 -26.74 -11.74
C THR A 189 -19.02 -26.09 -13.12
N GLU A 190 -19.33 -24.79 -13.21
CA GLU A 190 -19.27 -24.05 -14.47
C GLU A 190 -18.78 -22.61 -14.26
N ASN A 191 -17.89 -22.16 -15.13
CA ASN A 191 -17.30 -20.82 -15.09
C ASN A 191 -17.67 -20.05 -16.35
N GLU A 192 -18.71 -19.23 -16.26
CA GLU A 192 -19.11 -18.32 -17.33
C GLU A 192 -18.70 -16.88 -16.99
N PRO A 193 -18.53 -16.00 -17.99
CA PRO A 193 -18.05 -14.62 -17.76
C PRO A 193 -18.93 -13.81 -16.82
N GLU A 194 -20.24 -14.09 -16.79
CA GLU A 194 -21.25 -13.35 -16.02
C GLU A 194 -21.83 -14.14 -14.85
N ARG A 195 -21.57 -15.46 -14.76
CA ARG A 195 -22.13 -16.34 -13.74
C ARG A 195 -21.18 -17.48 -13.37
N LEU A 196 -21.12 -17.79 -12.08
CA LEU A 196 -20.43 -18.97 -11.55
C LEU A 196 -21.49 -19.95 -11.07
N LEU A 197 -21.52 -21.15 -11.63
CA LEU A 197 -22.33 -22.25 -11.11
C LEU A 197 -21.50 -23.05 -10.14
N VAL A 198 -21.99 -23.12 -8.90
CA VAL A 198 -21.30 -23.72 -7.77
C VAL A 198 -22.22 -24.76 -7.15
N GLU A 199 -21.69 -25.95 -6.92
CA GLU A 199 -22.39 -27.04 -6.26
C GLU A 199 -22.02 -27.05 -4.78
N THR A 200 -23.01 -27.12 -3.91
CA THR A 200 -22.82 -27.10 -2.45
C THR A 200 -23.02 -28.50 -1.88
N GLU A 201 -22.14 -28.93 -0.98
CA GLU A 201 -22.28 -30.24 -0.33
C GLU A 201 -23.48 -30.29 0.62
N THR A 202 -23.85 -29.14 1.18
CA THR A 202 -25.00 -29.00 2.07
C THR A 202 -26.02 -28.03 1.46
N PRO A 203 -27.31 -28.40 1.43
CA PRO A 203 -28.35 -27.52 0.89
C PRO A 203 -28.42 -26.24 1.74
N VAL A 204 -28.15 -25.11 1.09
CA VAL A 204 -28.21 -23.78 1.72
C VAL A 204 -29.61 -23.20 1.52
N ASP A 205 -30.34 -22.93 2.61
CA ASP A 205 -31.62 -22.21 2.56
C ASP A 205 -31.36 -20.72 2.31
N VAL A 206 -31.28 -20.34 1.03
CA VAL A 206 -31.14 -18.94 0.62
C VAL A 206 -32.55 -18.36 0.52
N ARG A 207 -33.06 -17.81 1.62
CA ARG A 207 -34.31 -17.05 1.58
C ARG A 207 -34.05 -15.68 0.93
N PRO A 208 -34.82 -15.30 -0.10
CA PRO A 208 -34.69 -14.00 -0.75
C PRO A 208 -35.09 -12.83 0.15
#